data_AF-D5GK90-F1
#
_entry.id   AF-D5GK90-F1
#
_cell.length_a   1.000
_cell.length_b   1.000
_cell.length_c   1.000
_cell.angle_alpha   90.00
_cell.angle_beta   90.00
_cell.angle_gamma   90.00
#
_symmetry.space_group_name_H-M   'P 1'
#
loop_
_entity.id
_entity.type
_entity.pdbx_description
1 polymer ?
#
loop_
_entity_poly.entity_id
_entity_poly.type
_entity_poly.pdbx_seq_one_letter_code
_entity_poly.pdbx_strand_id
1 'polypeptide(L)'
;MQSILYGGVKDQELTEWYFNTSLLFVGSDHLYWDGNKSRRKKYGNCKLTGGDVISTVMLNSQKEAASFMLSKITVKATENDGNNGHNDNKNGEEEEGEIIEGQIAA
;
A
#
# COMPACT_ATOMS: atom_id res chain seq x y z
N MET A 1 -9.44 -9.55 41.22
CA MET A 1 -9.16 -10.02 39.85
C MET A 1 -7.84 -9.41 39.40
N GLN A 2 -6.79 -10.21 39.26
CA GLN A 2 -5.54 -9.76 38.65
C GLN A 2 -5.72 -9.74 37.13
N SER A 3 -5.61 -8.56 36.51
CA SER A 3 -5.52 -8.46 35.06
C SER A 3 -4.13 -8.93 34.64
N ILE A 4 -4.06 -10.01 33.86
CA ILE A 4 -2.82 -10.39 33.18
C ILE A 4 -2.58 -9.30 32.12
N LEU A 5 -1.59 -8.44 32.34
CA LEU A 5 -1.09 -7.48 31.36
C LEU A 5 -0.37 -8.27 30.25
N TYR A 6 -1.16 -8.81 29.31
CA TYR A 6 -0.70 -9.41 28.06
C TYR A 6 -0.30 -8.29 27.10
N GLY A 7 0.85 -7.69 27.34
CA GLY A 7 1.38 -6.61 26.52
C GLY A 7 2.90 -6.55 26.65
N GLY A 8 3.58 -7.63 26.27
CA GLY A 8 5.04 -7.63 26.16
C GLY A 8 5.48 -6.84 24.93
N VAL A 9 6.74 -6.39 24.91
CA VAL A 9 7.36 -5.66 23.78
C VAL A 9 7.16 -6.37 22.43
N LYS A 10 7.18 -7.71 22.43
CA LYS A 10 6.91 -8.55 21.24
C LYS A 10 5.48 -8.39 20.69
N ASP A 11 4.48 -8.21 21.55
CA ASP A 11 3.10 -8.01 21.12
C ASP A 11 2.91 -6.61 20.50
N GLN A 12 3.70 -5.63 20.96
CA GLN A 12 3.69 -4.29 20.42
C GLN A 12 4.35 -4.24 19.03
N GLU A 13 5.49 -4.88 18.85
CA GLU A 13 6.16 -4.99 17.55
C GLU A 13 5.29 -5.72 16.52
N LEU A 14 4.65 -6.83 16.92
CA LEU A 14 3.73 -7.56 16.05
C LEU A 14 2.51 -6.70 15.67
N THR A 15 1.96 -5.96 16.64
CA THR A 15 0.84 -5.05 16.40
C THR A 15 1.22 -3.95 15.41
N GLU A 16 2.40 -3.36 15.57
CA GLU A 16 2.92 -2.31 14.69
C GLU A 16 3.19 -2.85 13.28
N TRP A 17 3.81 -4.03 13.19
CA TRP A 17 4.03 -4.72 11.91
C TRP A 17 2.71 -5.02 11.20
N TYR A 18 1.74 -5.61 11.91
CA TYR A 18 0.44 -5.93 11.34
C TYR A 18 -0.29 -4.68 10.86
N PHE A 19 -0.29 -3.60 11.65
CA PHE A 19 -0.86 -2.33 11.23
C PHE A 19 -0.22 -1.81 9.94
N ASN A 20 1.11 -1.85 9.83
CA ASN A 20 1.83 -1.31 8.67
C ASN A 20 1.81 -2.21 7.42
N THR A 21 1.47 -3.49 7.57
CA THR A 21 1.48 -4.48 6.47
C THR A 21 0.10 -4.98 6.06
N SER A 22 -0.95 -4.58 6.77
CA SER A 22 -2.33 -4.89 6.42
C SER A 22 -3.04 -3.71 5.76
N LEU A 23 -4.12 -4.03 5.05
CA LEU A 23 -5.09 -3.06 4.57
C LEU A 23 -6.47 -3.72 4.69
N LEU A 24 -7.35 -3.15 5.52
CA LEU A 24 -8.68 -3.70 5.79
C LEU A 24 -9.73 -2.69 5.35
N PHE A 25 -10.56 -3.03 4.37
CA PHE A 25 -11.68 -2.18 3.96
C PHE A 25 -12.92 -2.52 4.78
N VAL A 26 -13.50 -1.52 5.42
CA VAL A 26 -14.62 -1.66 6.34
C VAL A 26 -15.74 -0.74 5.87
N GLY A 27 -16.92 -1.32 5.58
CA GLY A 27 -18.10 -0.61 5.12
C GLY A 27 -18.53 0.50 6.08
N SER A 28 -19.26 1.49 5.57
CA SER A 28 -19.64 2.68 6.32
C SER A 28 -20.51 2.38 7.53
N ASP A 29 -21.34 1.35 7.44
CA ASP A 29 -22.36 1.06 8.46
C ASP A 29 -21.86 0.01 9.47
N HIS A 30 -20.58 -0.36 9.39
CA HIS A 30 -19.99 -1.35 10.28
C HIS A 30 -19.73 -0.78 11.69
N LEU A 31 -20.08 -1.54 12.74
CA LEU A 31 -19.88 -1.22 14.17
C LEU A 31 -18.41 -0.96 14.60
N TYR A 32 -17.47 -1.08 13.67
CA TYR A 32 -16.07 -0.74 13.91
C TYR A 32 -15.91 0.78 14.10
N TRP A 33 -16.74 1.56 13.41
CA TRP A 33 -16.78 3.02 13.49
C TRP A 33 -17.50 3.52 14.73
N ASP A 34 -18.46 2.74 15.25
CA ASP A 34 -19.18 3.01 16.49
C ASP A 34 -18.32 2.68 17.72
N GLY A 35 -17.37 3.58 18.01
CA GLY A 35 -16.65 3.63 19.28
C GLY A 35 -15.14 3.80 19.16
N ASN A 36 -14.44 3.64 20.28
CA ASN A 36 -12.98 3.85 20.38
C ASN A 36 -12.14 2.69 19.79
N LYS A 37 -12.78 1.78 19.05
CA LYS A 37 -12.14 0.62 18.40
C LYS A 37 -11.40 1.01 17.12
N SER A 38 -11.91 2.00 16.40
CA SER A 38 -11.33 2.54 15.16
C SER A 38 -9.91 3.08 15.30
N ARG A 39 -9.46 3.33 16.54
CA ARG A 39 -8.12 3.85 16.85
C ARG A 39 -7.11 2.78 17.27
N ARG A 40 -7.50 1.50 17.36
CA ARG A 40 -6.63 0.45 17.88
C ARG A 40 -5.86 -0.26 16.76
N LYS A 41 -4.54 -0.07 16.75
CA LYS A 41 -3.61 -0.68 15.77
C LYS A 41 -3.69 -2.20 15.67
N LYS A 42 -4.11 -2.88 16.75
CA LYS A 42 -4.25 -4.35 16.78
C LYS A 42 -5.28 -4.91 15.78
N TYR A 43 -6.16 -4.08 15.24
CA TYR A 43 -7.12 -4.48 14.20
C TYR A 43 -6.56 -4.28 12.79
N GLY A 44 -5.32 -3.83 12.65
CA GLY A 44 -4.73 -3.50 11.36
C GLY A 44 -5.11 -2.11 10.88
N ASN A 45 -4.68 -1.78 9.65
CA ASN A 45 -4.96 -0.49 9.02
C ASN A 45 -6.34 -0.51 8.35
N CYS A 46 -7.36 -0.18 9.12
CA CYS A 46 -8.74 -0.13 8.65
C CYS A 46 -9.02 1.17 7.87
N LYS A 47 -9.63 1.01 6.70
CA LYS A 47 -10.05 2.07 5.79
C LYS A 47 -11.56 2.06 5.64
N LEU A 48 -12.15 3.24 5.76
CA LEU A 48 -13.55 3.44 5.42
C LEU A 48 -13.73 3.27 3.91
N THR A 49 -14.73 2.50 3.51
CA THR A 49 -15.10 2.32 2.12
C THR A 49 -16.61 2.54 1.96
N GLY A 50 -17.02 3.01 0.79
CA GLY A 50 -18.43 3.22 0.48
C GLY A 50 -19.11 1.90 0.15
N GLY A 51 -20.27 1.67 0.77
CA GLY A 51 -21.11 0.50 0.57
C GLY A 51 -20.79 -0.65 1.53
N ASP A 52 -21.82 -1.44 1.84
CA ASP A 52 -21.72 -2.54 2.82
C ASP A 52 -21.75 -3.94 2.18
N VAL A 53 -21.92 -4.00 0.86
CA VAL A 53 -21.85 -5.26 0.11
C VAL A 53 -20.42 -5.50 -0.34
N ILE A 54 -19.91 -6.72 -0.12
CA ILE A 54 -18.52 -7.09 -0.40
C ILE A 54 -18.07 -6.77 -1.83
N SER A 55 -18.96 -6.93 -2.82
CA SER A 55 -18.66 -6.62 -4.23
C SER A 55 -18.41 -5.13 -4.45
N THR A 56 -19.24 -4.27 -3.84
CA THR A 56 -19.08 -2.82 -3.88
C THR A 56 -17.79 -2.39 -3.18
N VAL A 57 -17.51 -2.97 -2.02
CA VAL A 57 -16.26 -2.73 -1.27
C VAL A 57 -15.05 -3.09 -2.14
N MET A 58 -15.04 -4.27 -2.75
CA MET A 58 -13.95 -4.73 -3.61
C MET A 58 -13.74 -3.80 -4.81
N LEU A 59 -14.81 -3.40 -5.49
CA LEU A 59 -14.75 -2.52 -6.65
C LEU A 59 -14.19 -1.13 -6.27
N ASN A 60 -14.73 -0.52 -5.22
CA ASN A 60 -14.33 0.82 -4.78
C ASN A 60 -12.89 0.87 -4.26
N SER A 61 -12.42 -0.26 -3.71
CA SER A 61 -11.13 -0.34 -3.02
C SER A 61 -10.01 -0.88 -3.91
N GLN A 62 -10.31 -1.31 -5.15
CA GLN A 62 -9.38 -2.00 -6.03
C GLN A 62 -8.10 -1.19 -6.28
N LYS A 63 -8.24 0.11 -6.59
CA LYS A 63 -7.10 0.98 -6.89
C LYS A 63 -6.18 1.13 -5.68
N GLU A 64 -6.74 1.39 -4.49
CA GLU A 64 -5.95 1.54 -3.27
C GLU A 64 -5.27 0.23 -2.87
N ALA A 65 -5.96 -0.91 -3.00
CA ALA A 65 -5.39 -2.23 -2.74
C ALA A 65 -4.20 -2.53 -3.67
N ALA A 66 -4.34 -2.26 -4.97
CA ALA A 66 -3.25 -2.45 -5.93
C ALA A 66 -2.06 -1.55 -5.62
N SER A 67 -2.28 -0.25 -5.36
CA SER A 67 -1.22 0.68 -4.98
C SER A 67 -0.51 0.27 -3.69
N PHE A 68 -1.26 -0.19 -2.69
CA PHE A 68 -0.69 -0.69 -1.44
C PHE A 68 0.22 -1.90 -1.69
N MET A 69 -0.25 -2.90 -2.43
CA MET A 69 0.57 -4.09 -2.74
C MET A 69 1.84 -3.72 -3.51
N LEU A 70 1.74 -2.88 -4.54
CA LEU A 70 2.90 -2.43 -5.31
C LEU A 70 3.92 -1.68 -4.44
N SER A 71 3.45 -0.80 -3.53
CA SER A 71 4.34 -0.05 -2.63
C SER A 71 5.20 -0.96 -1.73
N LYS A 72 4.71 -2.16 -1.39
CA LYS A 72 5.47 -3.12 -0.57
C LYS A 72 6.51 -3.90 -1.36
N ILE A 73 6.37 -3.98 -2.68
CA ILE A 73 7.32 -4.64 -3.57
C ILE A 73 8.47 -3.67 -3.90
N THR A 74 8.15 -2.42 -4.25
CA THR A 74 9.14 -1.43 -4.70
C THR A 74 10.19 -1.11 -3.64
N VAL A 75 9.83 -1.09 -2.36
CA VAL A 75 10.77 -0.81 -1.24
C VAL A 75 11.87 -1.88 -1.13
N LYS A 76 11.60 -3.14 -1.49
CA LYS A 76 12.60 -4.21 -1.43
C LYS A 76 13.56 -4.23 -2.63
N ALA A 77 13.14 -3.71 -3.78
CA ALA A 77 13.97 -3.71 -4.99
C ALA A 77 15.10 -2.68 -4.91
N THR A 78 14.93 -1.60 -4.15
CA THR A 78 15.91 -0.52 -4.02
C THR A 78 16.96 -0.74 -2.94
N GLU A 79 16.82 -1.75 -2.09
CA GLU A 79 17.79 -2.04 -1.01
C GLU A 79 18.93 -2.98 -1.44
N ASN A 80 18.91 -3.50 -2.68
CA ASN A 80 19.86 -4.50 -3.15
C ASN A 80 20.93 -3.99 -4.14
N ASP A 81 20.88 -2.72 -4.55
CA ASP A 81 21.86 -2.13 -5.49
C ASP A 81 22.95 -1.33 -4.77
N GLY A 82 23.57 -1.98 -3.80
CA GLY A 82 24.74 -1.48 -3.08
C GLY A 82 26.03 -2.12 -3.57
N ASN A 83 26.71 -1.42 -4.49
CA ASN A 83 28.17 -1.41 -4.69
C ASN A 83 28.77 -2.39 -5.73
N ASN A 84 28.90 -1.92 -6.98
CA ASN A 84 30.09 -2.22 -7.78
C ASN A 84 30.49 -0.99 -8.60
N GLY A 85 31.65 -0.41 -8.27
CA GLY A 85 32.19 0.78 -8.91
C GLY A 85 33.05 0.46 -10.14
N HIS A 86 33.21 1.47 -11.00
CA HIS A 86 34.14 1.60 -12.15
C HIS A 86 33.85 0.65 -13.34
N ASN A 87 33.88 1.04 -14.63
CA ASN A 87 34.59 2.10 -15.34
C ASN A 87 33.92 2.38 -16.72
N ASP A 88 33.96 3.66 -17.13
CA ASP A 88 34.22 4.23 -18.47
C ASP A 88 33.63 3.66 -19.78
N ASN A 89 32.74 4.50 -20.35
CA ASN A 89 32.85 5.16 -21.67
C ASN A 89 32.77 4.33 -22.99
N LYS A 90 31.74 4.59 -23.82
CA LYS A 90 31.88 5.01 -25.23
C LYS A 90 30.57 5.44 -25.90
N ASN A 91 30.66 6.61 -26.55
CA ASN A 91 29.77 7.28 -27.48
C ASN A 91 29.20 6.39 -28.62
N GLY A 92 28.01 6.75 -29.10
CA GLY A 92 27.46 6.38 -30.41
C GLY A 92 26.15 7.14 -30.69
N GLU A 93 26.20 8.04 -31.66
CA GLU A 93 25.19 9.04 -32.07
C GLU A 93 23.92 8.45 -32.75
N GLU A 94 22.84 9.25 -32.65
CA GLU A 94 21.70 9.48 -33.61
C GLU A 94 20.76 8.29 -33.94
N GLU A 95 19.43 8.43 -33.96
CA GLU A 95 18.63 9.31 -34.82
C GLU A 95 17.26 9.72 -34.21
N GLU A 96 16.73 10.81 -34.78
CA GLU A 96 15.49 11.54 -34.49
C GLU A 96 14.19 10.77 -34.74
N GLY A 97 13.10 11.23 -34.10
CA GLY A 97 11.75 10.75 -34.36
C GLY A 97 10.68 11.57 -33.65
N GLU A 98 10.54 12.84 -34.05
CA GLU A 98 9.46 13.75 -33.69
C GLU A 98 8.12 13.19 -34.22
N ILE A 99 7.17 12.86 -33.34
CA ILE A 99 5.81 12.47 -33.74
C ILE A 99 4.90 13.69 -33.63
N ILE A 100 4.48 14.19 -34.78
CA ILE A 100 3.58 15.32 -34.97
C ILE A 100 2.14 14.84 -34.74
N GLU A 101 1.41 15.49 -33.81
CA GLU A 101 -0.04 15.36 -33.69
C GLU A 101 -0.74 16.01 -34.88
N GLY A 102 -1.55 15.25 -35.62
CA GLY A 102 -2.35 15.81 -36.70
C GLY A 102 -3.28 14.81 -37.40
N GLN A 103 -4.58 14.99 -37.17
CA GLN A 103 -5.70 14.63 -38.04
C GLN A 103 -6.07 13.15 -38.19
N ILE A 104 -7.14 12.75 -37.50
CA ILE A 104 -8.11 11.77 -38.02
C ILE A 104 -9.23 12.56 -38.68
N ALA A 105 -9.48 12.19 -39.94
CA ALA A 105 -10.26 12.90 -40.94
C ALA A 105 -11.77 12.88 -40.72
N ALA A 106 -12.43 13.77 -41.47
CA ALA A 106 -13.86 13.85 -41.76
C ALA A 106 -14.44 12.58 -42.40
#